data_AF-A0A453JA27-F1
#
_entry.id   AF-A0A453JA27-F1
#
_cell.length_a   1.000
_cell.length_b   1.000
_cell.length_c   1.000
_cell.angle_alpha   90.00
_cell.angle_beta   90.00
_cell.angle_gamma   90.00
#
_symmetry.space_group_name_H-M   'P 1'
#
loop_
_entity.id
_entity.type
_entity.pdbx_description
1 polymer ?
#
loop_
_entity_poly.entity_id
_entity_poly.type
_entity_poly.pdbx_seq_one_letter_code
_entity_poly.pdbx_strand_id
1 'polypeptide(L)' 'AIHRLQAPFSLRIRNESGKTLVARNVIPKNWRPNTFYRSIVQYS' A
#
# COMPACT_ATOMS: atom_id res chain seq x y z
N ALA A 1 4.51 23.24 9.17
CA ALA A 1 3.12 22.72 9.23
C ALA A 1 3.17 21.19 9.35
N ILE A 2 2.35 20.58 10.21
CA ILE A 2 2.25 19.12 10.29
C ILE A 2 1.32 18.65 9.17
N HIS A 3 1.84 17.90 8.20
CA HIS A 3 1.03 17.29 7.15
C HIS A 3 0.61 15.90 7.57
N ARG A 4 -0.70 15.70 7.70
CA ARG A 4 -1.28 14.39 8.00
C ARG A 4 -1.30 13.56 6.73
N LEU A 5 -0.99 12.28 6.84
CA LEU A 5 -1.19 11.33 5.74
C LEU A 5 -2.68 11.28 5.40
N GLN A 6 -3.00 11.48 4.11
CA GLN A 6 -4.36 11.43 3.59
C GLN A 6 -4.55 10.16 2.77
N ALA A 7 -5.54 9.36 3.15
CA ALA A 7 -5.93 8.17 2.42
C ALA A 7 -6.71 8.53 1.13
N PRO A 8 -6.75 7.65 0.11
CA PRO A 8 -6.27 6.27 0.09
C PRO A 8 -4.74 6.14 0.06
N PHE A 9 -4.21 5.08 0.67
CA PHE A 9 -2.76 4.82 0.69
C PHE A 9 -2.36 3.76 -0.33
N SER A 10 -1.23 4.02 -1.00
CA SER A 10 -0.54 3.06 -1.84
C SER A 10 0.65 2.46 -1.09
N LEU A 11 0.95 1.19 -1.34
CA LEU A 11 2.11 0.52 -0.77
C LEU A 11 3.14 0.20 -1.86
N ARG A 12 4.41 0.48 -1.58
CA ARG A 12 5.55 0.08 -2.41
C ARG A 12 6.43 -0.87 -1.63
N ILE A 13 6.72 -2.04 -2.19
CA ILE A 13 7.69 -2.98 -1.65
C ILE A 13 8.83 -3.17 -2.65
N ARG A 14 10.04 -3.36 -2.14
CA ARG A 14 11.23 -3.71 -2.93
C ARG A 14 11.81 -4.99 -2.36
N ASN A 15 12.08 -5.99 -3.20
CA ASN A 15 12.71 -7.23 -2.76
C ASN A 15 14.23 -7.12 -2.74
N GLU A 16 14.90 -8.18 -2.27
CA GLU A 16 16.36 -8.25 -2.14
C GLU A 16 17.09 -8.17 -3.48
N SER A 17 16.48 -8.68 -4.57
CA SER A 17 16.99 -8.52 -5.94
C SER A 17 16.79 -7.11 -6.51
N GLY A 18 16.21 -6.20 -5.75
CA GLY A 18 15.96 -4.82 -6.14
C GLY A 18 14.71 -4.59 -6.99
N LYS A 19 13.94 -5.63 -7.34
CA LYS A 19 12.64 -5.51 -8.03
C LYS A 19 11.64 -4.79 -7.12
N THR A 20 10.73 -4.02 -7.72
CA THR A 20 9.73 -3.23 -6.98
C THR A 20 8.32 -3.61 -7.40
N LEU A 21 7.39 -3.68 -6.44
CA LEU A 21 5.95 -3.74 -6.68
C LEU A 21 5.26 -2.53 -6.05
N VAL A 22 4.21 -2.06 -6.73
CA VAL A 22 3.36 -0.96 -6.24
C VAL A 22 1.91 -1.41 -6.23
N ALA A 23 1.34 -1.51 -5.04
CA ALA A 23 -0.08 -1.69 -4.82
C ALA A 23 -0.73 -0.31 -4.66
N ARG A 24 -1.38 0.19 -5.73
CA ARG A 24 -2.02 1.51 -5.73
C ARG A 24 -3.32 1.50 -4.93
N ASN A 25 -3.49 2.49 -4.05
CA ASN A 25 -4.72 2.75 -3.28
C ASN A 25 -5.26 1.52 -2.52
N VAL A 26 -4.38 0.62 -2.08
CA VAL A 26 -4.77 -0.66 -1.46
C VAL A 26 -5.40 -0.47 -0.09
N ILE A 27 -5.05 0.59 0.65
CA ILE A 27 -5.74 0.95 1.89
C ILE A 27 -6.73 2.09 1.58
N PRO A 28 -8.05 1.86 1.68
CA PRO A 28 -9.05 2.84 1.27
C PRO A 28 -9.22 3.97 2.30
N LYS A 29 -9.94 5.02 1.91
CA LYS A 29 -10.22 6.18 2.78
C LYS A 29 -10.95 5.82 4.08
N ASN A 30 -11.84 4.83 4.02
CA ASN A 30 -12.67 4.34 5.12
C ASN A 30 -12.09 3.09 5.79
N TRP A 31 -10.76 2.97 5.83
CA TRP A 31 -10.10 1.80 6.41
C TRP A 31 -10.50 1.60 7.87
N ARG A 32 -10.47 0.35 8.33
CA ARG A 32 -10.81 -0.02 9.70
C ARG A 32 -9.64 -0.77 10.35
N PRO A 33 -9.40 -0.58 11.66
CA PRO A 33 -8.49 -1.44 12.41
C PRO A 33 -8.87 -2.92 12.25
N ASN A 34 -7.88 -3.81 12.39
CA ASN A 34 -8.07 -5.26 12.32
C ASN A 34 -8.72 -5.75 11.00
N THR A 35 -8.45 -5.08 9.88
CA THR A 35 -8.96 -5.45 8.54
C THR A 35 -7.81 -5.77 7.59
N PHE A 36 -7.94 -6.84 6.82
CA PHE A 36 -6.97 -7.20 5.77
C PHE A 36 -7.29 -6.49 4.46
N TYR A 37 -6.32 -5.73 3.93
CA TYR A 37 -6.39 -5.12 2.61
C TYR A 37 -5.35 -5.76 1.71
N ARG A 38 -5.79 -6.41 0.62
CA ARG A 38 -4.93 -7.19 -0.29
C ARG A 38 -4.91 -6.59 -1.69
N SER A 39 -3.75 -6.63 -2.33
CA SER A 39 -3.59 -6.42 -3.77
C SER A 39 -3.36 -7.76 -4.49
N ILE A 40 -3.65 -7.79 -5.79
CA ILE A 40 -3.36 -8.93 -6.68
C ILE A 40 -2.01 -8.79 -7.40
N VAL A 41 -1.27 -7.70 -7.17
CA VAL A 41 0.08 -7.52 -7.75
C VAL A 41 1.07 -8.48 -7.10
N GLN A 42 1.90 -9.14 -7.91
CA GLN A 42 2.92 -10.10 -7.47
C GLN A 42 4.18 -10.01 -8.33
N TYR A 43 5.29 -10.52 -7.81
CA TYR A 43 6.49 -10.72 -8.61
C TYR A 43 6.27 -11.89 -9.58
N SER A 44 6.88 -11.79 -10.75
CA SER A 44 7.09 -12.93 -11.65
C SER A 44 8.37 -13.68 -11.27
#